data_AF-A0A381SNX2-F1
#
_entry.id   AF-A0A381SNX2-F1
#
_cell.length_a   1.000
_cell.length_b   1.000
_cell.length_c   1.000
_cell.angle_alpha   90.00
_cell.angle_beta   90.00
_cell.angle_gamma   90.00
#
_symmetry.space_group_name_H-M   'P 1'
#
loop_
_entity.id
_entity.type
_entity.pdbx_description
1 polymer ?
#
loop_
_entity_poly.entity_id
_entity_poly.type
_entity_poly.pdbx_seq_one_letter_code
_entity_poly.pdbx_strand_id
1 'polypeptide(L)'
;MRYRELLTEEISWVLPDFEEEYGEVSHAFDATGTRYHRHFPDKETWFAKAKQGSMQEARPEWNIENTDAFEGTPFDRFDQDKIERVKGLFDRGAKIQLPVILHDKKGYILIGGNTRLSMAVATGEKPMAWVISESAVGKIVQGVNTTVDVKVGQDKIEQKKFFDPKFFKDNDA
;
A
#
# COMPACT_ATOMS: atom_id res chain seq x y z
N MET A 1 9.06 -36.98 -29.23
CA MET A 1 9.02 -37.10 -27.75
C MET A 1 8.44 -35.81 -27.19
N ARG A 2 7.30 -35.90 -26.50
CA ARG A 2 6.76 -34.84 -25.62
C ARG A 2 7.58 -34.85 -24.34
N TYR A 3 8.07 -33.73 -23.84
CA TYR A 3 8.14 -33.47 -22.38
C TYR A 3 8.25 -31.97 -22.11
N ARG A 4 7.11 -31.44 -21.63
CA ARG A 4 6.92 -30.31 -20.70
C ARG A 4 7.57 -28.99 -21.10
N GLU A 5 6.76 -28.13 -21.70
CA GLU A 5 6.79 -26.70 -21.41
C GLU A 5 7.00 -26.52 -19.90
N LEU A 6 8.10 -25.85 -19.58
CA LEU A 6 8.43 -25.34 -18.25
C LEU A 6 7.34 -24.32 -17.87
N LEU A 7 6.20 -24.82 -17.38
CA LEU A 7 5.38 -24.06 -16.45
C LEU A 7 6.18 -24.02 -15.14
N THR A 8 7.20 -23.16 -15.08
CA THR A 8 7.54 -22.56 -13.81
C THR A 8 6.28 -21.79 -13.44
N GLU A 9 5.51 -22.35 -12.50
CA GLU A 9 4.31 -21.72 -11.94
C GLU A 9 4.75 -20.48 -11.15
N GLU A 10 5.18 -19.45 -11.88
CA GLU A 10 5.69 -18.20 -11.32
C GLU A 10 4.52 -17.50 -10.63
N ILE A 11 4.76 -17.06 -9.40
CA ILE A 11 3.72 -16.46 -8.56
C ILE A 11 3.14 -15.23 -9.23
N SER A 12 1.81 -15.20 -9.33
CA SER A 12 1.08 -14.05 -9.86
C SER A 12 0.65 -13.13 -8.72
N TRP A 13 1.36 -12.01 -8.55
CA TRP A 13 0.97 -10.97 -7.60
C TRP A 13 -0.26 -10.20 -8.09
N VAL A 14 -1.28 -10.05 -7.24
CA VAL A 14 -2.49 -9.28 -7.52
C VAL A 14 -2.71 -8.19 -6.47
N LEU A 15 -3.55 -7.21 -6.79
CA LEU A 15 -3.86 -6.13 -5.86
C LEU A 15 -4.42 -6.67 -4.54
N PRO A 16 -4.11 -6.01 -3.41
CA PRO A 16 -4.75 -6.30 -2.14
C PRO A 16 -6.26 -6.03 -2.21
N ASP A 17 -7.04 -6.79 -1.45
CA ASP A 17 -8.41 -6.41 -1.16
C ASP A 17 -8.42 -5.27 -0.14
N PHE A 18 -8.47 -4.03 -0.63
CA PHE A 18 -8.42 -2.85 0.22
C PHE A 18 -9.57 -2.76 1.24
N GLU A 19 -10.69 -3.45 1.02
CA GLU A 19 -11.78 -3.52 2.01
C GLU A 19 -11.38 -4.44 3.17
N GLU A 20 -10.83 -5.61 2.88
CA GLU A 20 -10.31 -6.56 3.88
C GLU A 20 -9.14 -5.93 4.66
N GLU A 21 -8.17 -5.34 3.96
CA GLU A 21 -6.97 -4.74 4.57
C GLU A 21 -7.29 -3.50 5.43
N TYR A 22 -8.41 -2.80 5.17
CA TYR A 22 -8.85 -1.73 6.06
C TYR A 22 -9.17 -2.25 7.46
N GLY A 23 -9.60 -3.52 7.58
CA GLY A 23 -9.85 -4.16 8.87
C GLY A 23 -8.63 -4.17 9.79
N GLU A 24 -7.42 -4.30 9.23
CA GLU A 24 -6.16 -4.23 9.99
C GLU A 24 -5.90 -2.82 10.52
N VAL A 25 -6.26 -1.80 9.75
CA VAL A 25 -6.17 -0.39 10.18
C VAL A 25 -7.21 -0.09 11.26
N SER A 26 -8.49 -0.41 11.00
CA SER A 26 -9.59 0.00 11.88
C SER A 26 -9.61 -0.69 13.24
N HIS A 27 -9.02 -1.88 13.35
CA HIS A 27 -8.98 -2.65 14.59
C HIS A 27 -7.64 -2.57 15.33
N ALA A 28 -6.65 -1.83 14.82
CA ALA A 28 -5.40 -1.60 15.51
C ALA A 28 -5.54 -0.46 16.53
N PHE A 29 -5.55 -0.78 17.82
CA PHE A 29 -5.68 0.20 18.92
C PHE A 29 -4.39 0.41 19.73
N ASP A 30 -3.30 -0.21 19.31
CA ASP A 30 -1.99 -0.10 19.93
C ASP A 30 -1.15 1.06 19.36
N ALA A 31 0.15 1.06 19.63
CA ALA A 31 1.07 2.05 19.08
C ALA A 31 1.13 2.02 17.54
N THR A 32 0.99 0.84 16.95
CA THR A 32 0.94 0.62 15.50
C THR A 32 -0.33 1.24 14.91
N GLY A 33 -1.48 0.97 15.53
CA GLY A 33 -2.74 1.61 15.21
C GLY A 33 -2.71 3.13 15.29
N THR A 34 -2.05 3.69 16.31
CA THR A 34 -1.85 5.15 16.42
C THR A 34 -1.07 5.72 15.22
N ARG A 35 -0.10 4.97 14.68
CA ARG A 35 0.62 5.36 13.46
C ARG A 35 -0.30 5.26 12.24
N TYR A 36 -1.07 4.19 12.09
CA TYR A 36 -2.01 4.02 10.98
C TYR A 36 -3.09 5.10 10.95
N HIS A 37 -3.76 5.35 12.07
CA HIS A 37 -4.85 6.33 12.17
C HIS A 37 -4.41 7.77 11.90
N ARG A 38 -3.13 8.11 12.08
CA ARG A 38 -2.60 9.42 11.64
C ARG A 38 -2.67 9.59 10.13
N HIS A 39 -2.45 8.50 9.38
CA HIS A 39 -2.45 8.50 7.92
C HIS A 39 -3.81 8.15 7.33
N PHE A 40 -4.58 7.33 8.03
CA PHE A 40 -5.86 6.76 7.62
C PHE A 40 -6.89 6.94 8.75
N PRO A 41 -7.33 8.19 9.03
CA PRO A 41 -8.26 8.48 10.12
C PRO A 41 -9.65 7.88 9.91
N ASP A 42 -9.99 7.60 8.65
CA ASP A 42 -11.27 7.03 8.24
C ASP A 42 -11.10 6.16 6.99
N LYS A 43 -12.16 5.41 6.69
CA LYS A 43 -12.24 4.48 5.57
C LYS A 43 -12.10 5.18 4.21
N GLU A 44 -12.64 6.40 4.08
CA GLU A 44 -12.56 7.17 2.84
C GLU A 44 -11.10 7.56 2.52
N THR A 45 -10.39 8.07 3.52
CA THR A 45 -8.98 8.44 3.44
C THR A 45 -8.10 7.22 3.18
N TRP A 46 -8.42 6.08 3.79
CA TRP A 46 -7.79 4.80 3.48
C TRP A 46 -7.92 4.47 1.99
N PHE A 47 -9.13 4.42 1.44
CA PHE A 47 -9.32 4.07 0.02
C PHE A 47 -8.67 5.07 -0.92
N ALA A 48 -8.72 6.38 -0.60
CA ALA A 48 -8.10 7.42 -1.41
C ALA A 48 -6.59 7.23 -1.51
N LYS A 49 -5.92 6.91 -0.39
CA LYS A 49 -4.47 6.72 -0.33
C LYS A 49 -4.03 5.33 -0.79
N ALA A 50 -4.78 4.29 -0.44
CA ALA A 50 -4.45 2.91 -0.80
C ALA A 50 -4.37 2.73 -2.33
N LYS A 51 -5.26 3.39 -3.07
CA LYS A 51 -5.24 3.39 -4.55
C LYS A 51 -4.02 4.09 -5.16
N GLN A 52 -3.35 4.97 -4.41
CA GLN A 52 -2.15 5.70 -4.86
C GLN A 52 -0.85 4.92 -4.60
N GLY A 53 -0.94 3.74 -4.00
CA GLY A 53 0.22 2.90 -3.79
C GLY A 53 0.83 2.38 -5.09
N SER A 54 1.91 1.63 -4.95
CA SER A 54 2.60 1.02 -6.09
C SER A 54 3.18 -0.33 -5.68
N MET A 55 3.18 -1.27 -6.62
CA MET A 55 3.85 -2.56 -6.41
C MET A 55 5.36 -2.36 -6.41
N GLN A 56 6.02 -2.78 -5.33
CA GLN A 56 7.46 -2.70 -5.15
C GLN A 56 7.99 -4.01 -4.58
N GLU A 57 9.25 -4.30 -4.86
CA GLU A 57 9.97 -5.39 -4.22
C GLU A 57 10.32 -4.98 -2.79
N ALA A 58 9.82 -5.72 -1.81
CA ALA A 58 10.18 -5.53 -0.40
C ALA A 58 11.59 -6.05 -0.17
N ARG A 59 12.40 -5.31 0.59
CA ARG A 59 13.80 -5.66 0.80
C ARG A 59 14.16 -5.66 2.29
N PRO A 60 15.12 -6.48 2.72
CA PRO A 60 15.53 -6.52 4.12
C PRO A 60 16.04 -5.15 4.62
N GLU A 61 16.66 -4.33 3.76
CA GLU A 61 17.19 -3.01 4.16
C GLU A 61 16.10 -1.99 4.53
N TRP A 62 14.83 -2.28 4.23
CA TRP A 62 13.71 -1.41 4.59
C TRP A 62 13.40 -1.45 6.09
N ASN A 63 13.88 -2.46 6.83
CA ASN A 63 13.59 -2.67 8.24
C ASN A 63 12.10 -2.48 8.55
N ILE A 64 11.26 -3.22 7.82
CA ILE A 64 9.81 -3.04 7.85
C ILE A 64 9.31 -3.38 9.26
N GLU A 65 8.77 -2.39 9.96
CA GLU A 65 8.18 -2.59 11.28
C GLU A 65 6.94 -3.49 11.19
N ASN A 66 6.59 -4.11 12.33
CA ASN A 66 5.42 -5.00 12.47
C ASN A 66 5.54 -6.32 11.67
N THR A 67 6.76 -6.76 11.35
CA THR A 67 7.02 -8.05 10.70
C THR A 67 8.45 -8.54 10.96
N ASP A 68 8.61 -9.87 11.07
CA ASP A 68 9.91 -10.54 11.15
C ASP A 68 10.20 -11.32 9.85
N ALA A 69 9.57 -10.93 8.73
CA ALA A 69 9.63 -11.67 7.46
C ALA A 69 11.07 -11.93 6.97
N PHE A 70 11.98 -11.00 7.20
CA PHE A 70 13.37 -11.04 6.71
C PHE A 70 14.37 -11.54 7.75
N GLU A 71 13.94 -11.78 9.00
CA GLU A 71 14.82 -12.22 10.10
C GLU A 71 14.79 -13.75 10.32
N GLY A 72 14.02 -14.45 9.49
CA GLY A 72 13.74 -15.88 9.65
C GLY A 72 12.45 -16.06 10.44
N THR A 73 11.33 -16.10 9.73
CA THR A 73 10.01 -16.16 10.35
C THR A 73 9.79 -17.49 11.08
N PRO A 74 9.55 -17.48 12.40
CA PRO A 74 9.17 -18.67 13.14
C PRO A 74 7.69 -18.98 12.85
N PHE A 75 7.43 -19.73 11.78
CA PHE A 75 6.08 -20.09 11.32
C PHE A 75 5.28 -20.88 12.38
N ASP A 76 5.94 -21.49 13.37
CA ASP A 76 5.29 -22.12 14.52
C ASP A 76 4.47 -21.13 15.38
N ARG A 77 4.76 -19.82 15.30
CA ARG A 77 4.02 -18.77 16.03
C ARG A 77 2.82 -18.21 15.28
N PHE A 78 2.62 -18.61 14.04
CA PHE A 78 1.50 -18.17 13.21
C PHE A 78 0.35 -19.15 13.31
N ASP A 79 -0.84 -18.67 12.97
CA ASP A 79 -2.01 -19.50 12.75
C ASP A 79 -1.71 -20.53 11.64
N GLN A 80 -1.65 -21.81 12.02
CA GLN A 80 -1.21 -22.90 11.15
C GLN A 80 -2.13 -23.07 9.93
N ASP A 81 -3.44 -22.86 10.09
CA ASP A 81 -4.41 -22.95 8.99
C ASP A 81 -4.13 -21.84 7.95
N LYS A 82 -3.75 -20.64 8.42
CA LYS A 82 -3.37 -19.55 7.53
C LYS A 82 -2.06 -19.86 6.79
N ILE A 83 -1.10 -20.49 7.45
CA ILE A 83 0.17 -20.88 6.82
C ILE A 83 -0.08 -21.94 5.76
N GLU A 84 -0.80 -23.01 6.08
CA GLU A 84 -1.08 -24.09 5.12
C GLU A 84 -1.82 -23.55 3.89
N ARG A 85 -2.80 -22.67 4.11
CA ARG A 85 -3.52 -22.02 3.02
C ARG A 85 -2.59 -21.18 2.15
N VAL A 86 -1.75 -20.33 2.75
CA VAL A 86 -0.82 -19.47 2.01
C VAL A 86 0.24 -20.31 1.31
N LYS A 87 0.85 -21.28 1.99
CA LYS A 87 1.81 -22.22 1.39
C LYS A 87 1.20 -22.92 0.18
N GLY A 88 -0.03 -23.40 0.28
CA GLY A 88 -0.75 -23.99 -0.84
C GLY A 88 -0.99 -23.03 -2.01
N LEU A 89 -1.02 -21.70 -1.80
CA LEU A 89 -1.03 -20.71 -2.89
C LEU A 89 0.32 -20.62 -3.60
N PHE A 90 1.40 -20.62 -2.83
CA PHE A 90 2.78 -20.59 -3.36
C PHE A 90 3.09 -21.88 -4.13
N ASP A 91 2.77 -23.04 -3.56
CA ASP A 91 3.05 -24.36 -4.15
C ASP A 91 2.34 -24.62 -5.49
N ARG A 92 1.25 -23.88 -5.79
CA ARG A 92 0.44 -24.02 -7.01
C ARG A 92 0.55 -22.83 -7.97
N GLY A 93 1.46 -21.89 -7.70
CA GLY A 93 1.59 -20.62 -8.42
C GLY A 93 0.28 -19.83 -8.56
N ALA A 94 -0.56 -19.85 -7.51
CA ALA A 94 -1.84 -19.13 -7.55
C ALA A 94 -1.65 -17.61 -7.47
N LYS A 95 -2.75 -16.90 -7.71
CA LYS A 95 -2.81 -15.45 -7.47
C LYS A 95 -2.66 -15.16 -5.98
N ILE A 96 -1.67 -14.34 -5.64
CA ILE A 96 -1.38 -13.94 -4.26
C ILE A 96 -1.59 -12.44 -4.14
N GLN A 97 -2.50 -12.03 -3.26
CA GLN A 97 -2.71 -10.62 -2.98
C GLN A 97 -1.44 -10.01 -2.36
N LEU A 98 -1.01 -8.87 -2.86
CA LEU A 98 0.15 -8.16 -2.32
C LEU A 98 -0.07 -7.82 -0.82
N PRO A 99 0.93 -8.05 0.05
CA PRO A 99 1.01 -7.41 1.36
C PRO A 99 0.97 -5.89 1.23
N VAL A 100 0.44 -5.18 2.22
CA VAL A 100 0.33 -3.71 2.20
C VAL A 100 1.32 -3.10 3.17
N ILE A 101 2.15 -2.18 2.67
CA ILE A 101 3.17 -1.48 3.46
C ILE A 101 2.91 0.03 3.38
N LEU A 102 2.96 0.71 4.53
CA LEU A 102 3.03 2.16 4.61
C LEU A 102 4.50 2.59 4.68
N HIS A 103 4.89 3.53 3.84
CA HIS A 103 6.17 4.23 3.90
C HIS A 103 5.92 5.69 4.28
N ASP A 104 6.27 6.05 5.51
CA ASP A 104 6.14 7.41 6.04
C ASP A 104 7.51 7.94 6.50
N LYS A 105 7.54 9.15 7.06
CA LYS A 105 8.80 9.77 7.56
C LYS A 105 9.56 8.94 8.61
N LYS A 106 8.91 7.98 9.27
CA LYS A 106 9.54 7.09 10.25
C LYS A 106 10.10 5.81 9.62
N GLY A 107 9.82 5.54 8.35
CA GLY A 107 10.26 4.35 7.63
C GLY A 107 9.09 3.50 7.15
N TYR A 108 9.33 2.20 7.03
CA TYR A 108 8.37 1.24 6.50
C TYR A 108 7.66 0.50 7.64
N ILE A 109 6.35 0.30 7.52
CA ILE A 109 5.57 -0.49 8.45
C ILE A 109 4.55 -1.35 7.70
N LEU A 110 4.44 -2.62 8.07
CA LEU A 110 3.52 -3.57 7.45
C LEU A 110 2.11 -3.38 8.01
N ILE A 111 1.17 -2.95 7.16
CA ILE A 111 -0.25 -2.83 7.51
C ILE A 111 -0.93 -4.20 7.53
N GLY A 112 -0.67 -5.02 6.50
CA GLY A 112 -1.35 -6.30 6.36
C GLY A 112 -0.62 -7.27 5.43
N GLY A 113 -0.90 -8.56 5.58
CA GLY A 113 -0.30 -9.62 4.77
C GLY A 113 1.03 -10.17 5.28
N ASN A 114 1.27 -10.19 6.59
CA ASN A 114 2.51 -10.70 7.19
C ASN A 114 2.85 -12.13 6.75
N THR A 115 1.87 -13.04 6.76
CA THR A 115 2.05 -14.43 6.31
C THR A 115 2.45 -14.53 4.84
N ARG A 116 1.91 -13.67 3.97
CA ARG A 116 2.22 -13.65 2.54
C ARG A 116 3.63 -13.14 2.28
N LEU A 117 4.03 -12.07 2.97
CA LEU A 117 5.38 -11.53 2.90
C LEU A 117 6.41 -12.54 3.43
N SER A 118 6.16 -13.09 4.62
CA SER A 118 7.05 -14.06 5.26
C SER A 118 7.20 -15.33 4.44
N MET A 119 6.10 -15.84 3.85
CA MET A 119 6.14 -17.02 2.99
C MET A 119 6.99 -16.76 1.74
N ALA A 120 6.82 -15.60 1.08
CA ALA A 120 7.62 -15.27 -0.10
C ALA A 120 9.12 -15.27 0.20
N VAL A 121 9.52 -14.67 1.32
CA VAL A 121 10.92 -14.68 1.76
C VAL A 121 11.38 -16.12 2.06
N ALA A 122 10.58 -16.90 2.78
CA ALA A 122 10.95 -18.27 3.18
C ALA A 122 11.06 -19.26 2.01
N THR A 123 10.24 -19.10 0.96
CA THR A 123 10.28 -19.94 -0.24
C THR A 123 11.33 -19.49 -1.26
N GLY A 124 12.07 -18.39 -0.98
CA GLY A 124 13.05 -17.81 -1.89
C GLY A 124 12.41 -17.11 -3.10
N GLU A 125 11.11 -16.82 -3.02
CA GLU A 125 10.37 -16.11 -4.04
C GLU A 125 10.62 -14.61 -3.93
N LYS A 126 10.46 -13.88 -5.04
CA LYS A 126 10.64 -12.43 -5.03
C LYS A 126 9.54 -11.78 -4.16
N PRO A 127 9.86 -11.20 -2.99
CA PRO A 127 8.84 -10.65 -2.11
C PRO A 127 8.35 -9.31 -2.65
N MET A 128 7.10 -9.27 -3.11
CA MET A 128 6.46 -8.05 -3.62
C MET A 128 5.45 -7.52 -2.59
N ALA A 129 5.29 -6.21 -2.53
CA ALA A 129 4.32 -5.54 -1.68
C ALA A 129 3.69 -4.33 -2.39
N TRP A 130 2.48 -3.99 -1.97
CA TRP A 130 1.80 -2.76 -2.35
C TRP A 130 2.18 -1.65 -1.36
N VAL A 131 3.01 -0.71 -1.81
CA VAL A 131 3.57 0.34 -0.95
C VAL A 131 2.81 1.64 -1.11
N ILE A 132 2.19 2.11 -0.03
CA ILE A 132 1.56 3.43 0.09
C ILE A 132 2.61 4.38 0.66
N SER A 133 3.05 5.37 -0.12
CA SER A 133 4.06 6.35 0.33
C SER A 133 3.42 7.67 0.75
N GLU A 134 3.85 8.27 1.86
CA GLU A 134 3.39 9.60 2.32
C GLU A 134 3.69 10.69 1.28
N SER A 135 4.74 10.52 0.48
CA SER A 135 5.10 11.40 -0.65
C SER A 135 4.17 11.29 -1.87
N ALA A 136 3.27 10.30 -1.92
CA ALA A 136 2.34 10.12 -3.03
C ALA A 136 1.25 11.21 -3.11
N VAL A 137 1.09 12.03 -2.06
CA VAL A 137 0.21 13.22 -2.07
C VAL A 137 0.67 14.30 -3.07
N GLY A 138 1.81 14.11 -3.75
CA GLY A 138 2.32 15.02 -4.80
C GLY A 138 2.50 14.40 -6.19
N LYS A 139 2.18 13.13 -6.43
CA LYS A 139 2.24 12.58 -7.79
C LYS A 139 1.01 13.01 -8.58
N ILE A 140 1.10 14.20 -9.18
CA ILE A 140 0.35 14.51 -10.40
C ILE A 140 0.66 13.38 -11.37
N VAL A 141 -0.34 12.52 -11.60
CA VAL A 141 -0.35 11.61 -12.74
C VAL A 141 -0.24 12.48 -14.00
N GLN A 142 0.95 12.52 -14.61
CA GLN A 142 1.10 12.91 -16.00
C GLN A 142 0.21 11.97 -16.82
N GLY A 143 -1.03 12.39 -17.09
CA GLY A 143 -1.99 11.56 -17.82
C GLY A 143 -3.46 11.80 -17.52
N VAL A 144 -3.84 12.51 -16.45
CA VAL A 144 -5.21 13.01 -16.35
C VAL A 144 -5.24 14.38 -17.00
N ASN A 145 -5.72 14.42 -18.22
CA ASN A 145 -6.09 15.65 -18.89
C ASN A 145 -7.24 16.30 -18.08
N THR A 146 -6.90 17.10 -17.08
CA THR A 146 -7.84 18.01 -16.42
C THR A 146 -8.05 19.27 -17.25
N THR A 147 -8.19 19.12 -18.57
CA THR A 147 -9.07 20.02 -19.30
C THR A 147 -10.47 19.74 -18.78
N VAL A 148 -10.82 20.43 -17.69
CA VAL A 148 -12.20 20.87 -17.51
C VAL A 148 -12.58 21.45 -18.87
N ASP A 149 -13.63 20.93 -19.49
CA ASP A 149 -14.26 21.57 -20.65
C ASP A 149 -14.76 22.93 -20.18
N VAL A 150 -13.85 23.91 -20.09
CA VAL A 150 -14.19 25.30 -19.96
C VAL A 150 -14.66 25.69 -21.35
N LYS A 151 -15.97 25.51 -21.58
CA LYS A 151 -16.66 26.11 -22.72
C LYS A 151 -16.18 27.56 -22.82
N VAL A 152 -15.71 27.90 -24.02
CA VAL A 152 -15.21 29.22 -24.40
C VAL A 152 -16.19 30.30 -23.92
N GLY A 153 -15.76 31.16 -22.98
CA GLY A 153 -16.45 32.42 -22.68
C GLY A 153 -16.87 32.74 -21.24
N GLN A 154 -16.08 32.42 -20.20
CA GLN A 154 -16.30 33.01 -18.86
C GLN A 154 -15.06 33.69 -18.29
N ASP A 155 -15.32 34.85 -17.69
CA ASP A 155 -14.44 36.01 -17.60
C ASP A 155 -13.25 35.89 -16.64
N LYS A 156 -12.16 36.56 -17.02
CA LYS A 156 -10.87 36.73 -16.30
C LYS A 156 -10.97 37.45 -14.94
N ILE A 157 -12.16 37.54 -14.34
CA ILE A 157 -12.42 38.31 -13.12
C ILE A 157 -12.31 37.44 -11.86
N GLU A 158 -12.52 36.13 -11.94
CA GLU A 158 -12.52 35.27 -10.73
C GLU A 158 -11.13 34.78 -10.29
N GLN A 159 -10.15 34.72 -11.19
CA GLN A 159 -8.79 34.31 -10.83
C GLN A 159 -8.04 35.35 -9.98
N LYS A 160 -8.42 36.64 -10.05
CA LYS A 160 -7.80 37.69 -9.22
C LYS A 160 -8.23 37.66 -7.76
N LYS A 161 -9.33 36.97 -7.40
CA LYS A 161 -9.79 36.88 -6.01
C LYS A 161 -9.00 35.86 -5.17
N PHE A 162 -8.40 34.86 -5.81
CA PHE A 162 -7.65 33.81 -5.10
C PHE A 162 -6.22 34.22 -4.71
N PHE A 163 -5.70 35.33 -5.25
CA PHE A 163 -4.32 35.78 -5.02
C PHE A 163 -4.20 37.22 -4.55
N ASP A 164 -5.31 37.86 -4.11
CA ASP A 164 -5.27 39.22 -3.58
C ASP A 164 -4.80 39.21 -2.10
N PRO A 165 -3.63 39.81 -1.76
CA PRO A 165 -3.11 39.81 -0.39
C PRO A 165 -4.01 40.50 0.64
N LYS A 166 -5.03 41.25 0.21
CA LYS A 166 -5.99 41.94 1.10
C LYS A 166 -6.87 41.02 1.94
N PHE A 167 -6.90 39.71 1.67
CA PHE A 167 -7.73 38.75 2.42
C PHE A 167 -6.96 37.87 3.42
N PHE A 168 -5.63 37.96 3.45
CA PHE A 168 -4.84 37.42 4.56
C PHE A 168 -4.77 38.48 5.66
N LYS A 169 -5.77 38.47 6.56
CA LYS A 169 -5.60 39.10 7.87
C LYS A 169 -4.87 38.12 8.77
N ASP A 170 -3.68 38.51 9.17
CA ASP A 170 -2.96 37.96 10.32
C ASP A 170 -3.90 37.98 11.54
N ASN A 171 -4.24 36.80 12.07
CA ASN A 171 -4.77 36.66 13.41
C ASN A 171 -3.62 36.23 14.32
N ASP A 172 -2.74 37.17 14.63
CA ASP A 172 -1.97 37.17 15.86
C ASP A 172 -2.71 38.06 16.86
N ALA A 173 -3.46 37.44 17.77
CA ALA A 173 -3.85 37.95 19.08
C ALA A 173 -4.39 36.80 19.96
#